data_AF-A0A658YXH4-F1
#
_entry.id   AF-A0A658YXH4-F1
#
_cell.length_a   1.000
_cell.length_b   1.000
_cell.length_c   1.000
_cell.angle_alpha   90.00
_cell.angle_beta   90.00
_cell.angle_gamma   90.00
#
_symmetry.space_group_name_H-M   'P 1'
#
loop_
_entity.id
_entity.type
_entity.pdbx_description
1 polymer ?
#
loop_
_entity_poly.entity_id
_entity_poly.type
_entity_poly.pdbx_seq_one_letter_code
_entity_poly.pdbx_strand_id
1 'polypeptide(L)' 'MSSLAHSLNQLRPELFEGRTLLVWCGENRTSAQQQQLTSWQEQGHDIFPLGI' A
#
# COMPACT_ATOMS: atom_id res chain seq x y z
N MET A 1 -3.66 -21.39 2.91
CA MET A 1 -3.52 -20.04 2.32
C MET A 1 -2.44 -19.31 3.11
N SER A 2 -1.27 -19.08 2.54
CA SER A 2 -0.14 -18.41 3.21
C SER A 2 -0.17 -16.92 2.87
N SER A 3 -0.48 -16.06 3.84
CA SER A 3 -0.32 -14.61 3.71
C SER A 3 1.14 -14.26 4.01
N LEU A 4 1.86 -13.76 3.01
CA LEU A 4 3.23 -13.28 3.17
C LEU A 4 3.17 -11.85 3.72
N ALA A 5 3.38 -11.67 5.03
CA ALA A 5 3.58 -10.36 5.63
C ALA A 5 5.08 -10.03 5.61
N HIS A 6 5.59 -9.55 4.48
CA HIS A 6 6.96 -9.01 4.41
C HIS A 6 6.93 -7.50 4.59
N SER A 7 7.77 -6.99 5.48
CA SER A 7 8.06 -5.56 5.57
C SER A 7 8.80 -5.14 4.29
N LEU A 8 8.06 -4.60 3.34
CA LEU A 8 8.64 -4.07 2.11
C LEU A 8 9.29 -2.72 2.44
N ASN A 9 10.61 -2.61 2.28
CA ASN A 9 11.27 -1.31 2.30
C ASN A 9 10.71 -0.37 1.22
N GLN A 10 10.18 -0.94 0.13
CA GLN A 10 9.51 -0.20 -0.94
C GLN A 10 8.38 -1.07 -1.53
N LEU A 11 7.13 -0.64 -1.37
CA LEU A 11 5.97 -1.30 -1.98
C LEU A 11 5.88 -0.90 -3.48
N ARG A 12 5.62 -1.89 -4.33
CA ARG A 12 5.42 -1.72 -5.79
C ARG A 12 4.03 -2.25 -6.15
N PRO A 13 3.02 -1.38 -6.33
CA PRO A 13 1.65 -1.80 -6.64
C PRO A 13 1.54 -2.54 -7.98
N GLU A 14 2.37 -2.16 -8.93
CA GLU A 14 2.50 -2.73 -10.27
C GLU A 14 2.79 -4.24 -10.27
N LEU A 15 3.39 -4.79 -9.19
CA LEU A 15 3.63 -6.23 -9.10
C LEU A 15 2.37 -7.03 -8.75
N PHE A 16 1.27 -6.34 -8.42
CA PHE A 16 0.02 -6.93 -7.96
C PHE A 16 -1.15 -6.44 -8.82
N GLU A 17 -0.97 -6.39 -10.13
CA GLU A 17 -2.01 -5.96 -11.07
C GLU A 17 -3.32 -6.72 -10.86
N GLY A 18 -4.43 -5.97 -10.85
CA GLY A 18 -5.78 -6.51 -10.64
C GLY A 18 -6.06 -7.01 -9.23
N ARG A 19 -5.20 -6.73 -8.24
CA ARG A 19 -5.42 -7.09 -6.84
C ARG A 19 -5.62 -5.86 -5.98
N THR A 20 -6.58 -5.94 -5.08
CA THR A 20 -6.72 -4.98 -3.99
C THR A 20 -5.60 -5.17 -2.99
N LEU A 21 -4.85 -4.11 -2.74
CA LEU A 21 -3.73 -4.06 -1.83
C LEU A 21 -4.11 -3.31 -0.57
N LEU A 22 -3.77 -3.92 0.56
CA LEU A 22 -4.14 -3.47 1.88
C LEU A 22 -2.82 -3.20 2.63
N VAL A 23 -2.51 -1.92 2.87
CA VAL A 23 -1.16 -1.44 3.21
C VAL A 23 -1.11 -0.85 4.62
N TRP A 24 -0.47 -1.55 5.57
CA TRP A 24 -0.27 -1.00 6.92
C TRP A 24 0.98 -0.11 6.95
N CYS A 25 0.81 1.17 7.28
CA CYS A 25 1.91 2.15 7.34
C CYS A 25 2.44 2.40 8.77
N GLY A 26 2.05 1.59 9.75
CA GLY A 26 2.35 1.82 11.17
C GLY A 26 1.38 2.79 11.86
N GLU A 27 1.67 3.17 13.11
CA GLU A 27 0.80 4.03 13.94
C GLU A 27 0.74 5.49 13.50
N ASN A 28 1.85 6.05 12.98
CA ASN A 28 1.91 7.43 12.50
C ASN A 28 2.35 7.47 11.04
N ARG A 29 1.40 7.66 10.13
CA ARG A 29 1.67 7.86 8.70
C ARG A 29 2.42 9.17 8.49
N THR A 30 3.56 9.11 7.82
CA THR A 30 4.25 10.33 7.38
C THR A 30 3.53 10.95 6.18
N SER A 31 3.67 12.26 5.99
CA SER A 31 3.10 12.96 4.83
C SER A 31 3.59 12.37 3.50
N ALA A 32 4.86 11.95 3.45
CA ALA A 32 5.44 11.29 2.28
C ALA A 32 4.76 9.94 1.97
N GLN A 33 4.48 9.12 2.99
CA GLN A 33 3.74 7.87 2.80
C GLN A 33 2.31 8.13 2.30
N GLN A 34 1.66 9.18 2.80
CA GLN A 34 0.31 9.52 2.40
C GLN A 34 0.27 9.99 0.94
N GLN A 35 1.19 10.87 0.53
CA GLN A 35 1.34 11.26 -0.88
C GLN A 35 1.61 10.07 -1.80
N GLN A 36 2.42 9.11 -1.36
CA GLN A 36 2.70 7.91 -2.14
C GLN A 36 1.47 7.00 -2.30
N LEU A 37 0.63 6.87 -1.26
CA LEU A 37 -0.63 6.14 -1.37
C LEU A 37 -1.59 6.84 -2.34
N THR A 38 -1.71 8.17 -2.24
CA THR A 38 -2.57 8.96 -3.15
C THR A 38 -2.11 8.82 -4.60
N SER A 39 -0.81 8.93 -4.86
CA SER A 39 -0.30 8.82 -6.24
C SER A 39 -0.56 7.43 -6.85
N TRP A 40 -0.51 6.37 -6.04
CA TRP A 40 -0.87 5.03 -6.50
C TRP A 40 -2.37 4.87 -6.79
N GLN A 41 -3.24 5.49 -5.99
CA GLN A 41 -4.67 5.54 -6.27
C GLN A 41 -4.98 6.31 -7.55
N GLU A 42 -4.31 7.44 -7.78
CA GLU A 42 -4.43 8.24 -9.01
C GLU A 42 -3.96 7.46 -10.26
N GLN A 43 -2.98 6.57 -10.09
CA GLN A 43 -2.51 5.65 -11.14
C GLN A 43 -3.47 4.48 -11.40
N GLY A 44 -4.57 4.38 -10.64
CA GLY A 44 -5.59 3.34 -10.80
C GLY A 44 -5.31 2.06 -10.01
N HIS A 45 -4.36 2.07 -9.07
CA HIS A 45 -4.15 0.93 -8.20
C HIS A 45 -5.16 0.94 -7.05
N ASP A 46 -5.84 -0.19 -6.84
CA ASP A 46 -6.73 -0.43 -5.71
C ASP A 46 -5.92 -0.63 -4.41
N ILE A 47 -5.31 0.45 -3.91
CA ILE A 47 -4.54 0.50 -2.67
C ILE A 47 -5.32 1.20 -1.58
N PHE A 48 -5.41 0.55 -0.42
CA PHE A 48 -6.08 1.10 0.75
C PHE A 48 -5.16 0.99 1.98
N PRO A 49 -5.01 2.07 2.76
CA PRO A 49 -4.27 2.00 4.01
C PRO A 49 -4.99 1.08 5.01
N LEU A 50 -4.24 0.17 5.63
CA LEU A 50 -4.69 -0.66 6.73
C LEU A 50 -4.53 0.12 8.04
N GLY A 51 -5.62 0.28 8.76
CA GLY A 51 -5.66 0.94 10.06
C GLY A 51 -7.00 1.64 10.24
N ILE A 52 -7.79 1.12 11.20
CA ILE A 52 -9.07 1.57 11.78
C ILE A 52 -9.73 2.82 11.19
#